data_AF-A0A949ZNJ8-F1
#
_entry.id   AF-A0A949ZNJ8-F1
#
_cell.length_a   1.000
_cell.length_b   1.000
_cell.length_c   1.000
_cell.angle_alpha   90.00
_cell.angle_beta   90.00
_cell.angle_gamma   90.00
#
_symmetry.space_group_name_H-M   'P 1'
#
loop_
_entity.id
_entity.type
_entity.pdbx_description
1 polymer ?
#
loop_
_entity_poly.entity_id
_entity_poly.type
_entity_poly.pdbx_seq_one_letter_code
_entity_poly.pdbx_strand_id
1 'polypeptide(L)'
;MNLSISMMLLEFTRLVLGLSVAAFHKPIADFILEHERSLVVLLRQRGLMVPAAPTRNTAHNMYFGIGMGIAAIELIRIYMLHRGLL
;
A
#
# COMPACT_ATOMS: atom_id res chain seq x y z
N MET A 1 10.37 -24.94 -14.96
CA MET A 1 9.54 -23.73 -15.07
C MET A 1 10.43 -22.61 -15.60
N ASN A 2 10.14 -22.03 -16.77
CA ASN A 2 11.02 -21.03 -17.42
C ASN A 2 11.15 -19.77 -16.54
N LEU A 3 12.37 -19.25 -16.37
CA LEU A 3 12.67 -18.07 -15.56
C LEU A 3 11.79 -16.85 -15.94
N SER A 4 11.54 -16.68 -17.25
CA SER A 4 10.67 -15.63 -17.80
C SER A 4 9.21 -15.73 -17.35
N ILE A 5 8.66 -16.95 -17.26
CA ILE A 5 7.28 -17.18 -16.82
C ILE A 5 7.15 -16.84 -15.33
N SER A 6 8.14 -17.26 -14.52
CA SER A 6 8.16 -16.95 -13.09
C SER A 6 8.24 -15.45 -12.81
N MET A 7 9.05 -14.70 -13.58
CA MET A 7 9.14 -13.24 -13.46
C MET A 7 7.83 -12.56 -13.83
N MET A 8 7.23 -12.92 -14.96
CA MET A 8 5.95 -12.34 -15.40
C MET A 8 4.82 -12.60 -14.40
N LEU A 9 4.78 -13.80 -13.83
CA LEU A 9 3.77 -14.18 -12.83
C LEU A 9 3.93 -13.41 -11.51
N LEU A 10 5.17 -13.14 -11.10
CA LEU A 10 5.48 -12.35 -9.92
C LEU A 10 5.06 -10.88 -10.08
N GLU A 11 5.37 -10.25 -11.22
CA GLU A 11 4.98 -8.87 -11.50
C GLU A 11 3.45 -8.74 -11.64
N PHE A 12 2.79 -9.73 -12.26
CA PHE A 12 1.33 -9.79 -12.29
C PHE A 12 0.73 -9.93 -10.88
N THR A 13 1.31 -10.77 -10.03
CA THR A 13 0.85 -10.94 -8.64
C THR A 13 0.99 -9.64 -7.85
N ARG A 14 2.09 -8.91 -8.02
CA ARG A 14 2.29 -7.61 -7.39
C ARG A 14 1.33 -6.54 -7.91
N LEU A 15 1.02 -6.55 -9.21
CA LEU A 15 -0.02 -5.69 -9.78
C LEU A 15 -1.37 -5.96 -9.11
N VAL A 16 -1.77 -7.23 -9.00
CA VAL A 16 -3.01 -7.64 -8.33
C VAL A 16 -2.99 -7.21 -6.86
N LEU A 17 -1.85 -7.32 -6.17
CA LEU A 17 -1.69 -6.85 -4.80
C LEU A 17 -1.91 -5.33 -4.70
N GLY A 18 -1.27 -4.54 -5.56
CA GLY A 18 -1.44 -3.08 -5.60
C GLY A 18 -2.89 -2.67 -5.84
N LEU A 19 -3.56 -3.33 -6.79
CA LEU A 19 -4.99 -3.12 -7.06
C LEU A 19 -5.86 -3.52 -5.87
N SER A 20 -5.52 -4.61 -5.17
CA SER A 20 -6.23 -5.03 -3.97
C SER A 20 -6.09 -4.00 -2.86
N VAL A 21 -4.89 -3.46 -2.62
CA VAL A 21 -4.68 -2.38 -1.66
C VAL A 21 -5.49 -1.14 -2.04
N ALA A 22 -5.53 -0.78 -3.33
CA ALA A 22 -6.33 0.35 -3.81
C ALA A 22 -7.84 0.08 -3.66
N ALA A 23 -8.32 -1.13 -3.92
CA ALA A 23 -9.74 -1.50 -3.78
C ALA A 23 -10.18 -1.48 -2.30
N PHE A 24 -9.33 -1.99 -1.41
CA PHE A 24 -9.59 -2.11 0.03
C PHE A 24 -8.96 -0.97 0.84
N HIS A 25 -8.64 0.18 0.21
CA HIS A 25 -7.93 1.27 0.90
C HIS A 25 -8.68 1.80 2.12
N LYS A 26 -10.02 1.92 2.07
CA LYS A 26 -10.84 2.42 3.18
C LYS A 26 -10.81 1.49 4.41
N PRO A 27 -11.14 0.19 4.30
CA PRO A 27 -11.09 -0.70 5.46
C PRO A 27 -9.66 -0.86 6.00
N ILE A 28 -8.64 -0.90 5.14
CA ILE A 28 -7.23 -0.94 5.58
C ILE A 28 -6.89 0.32 6.38
N ALA A 29 -7.22 1.50 5.84
CA ALA A 29 -6.96 2.77 6.49
C ALA A 29 -7.71 2.93 7.82
N ASP A 30 -8.97 2.49 7.87
CA ASP A 30 -9.77 2.53 9.10
C ASP A 30 -9.19 1.63 10.19
N PHE A 31 -8.81 0.41 9.83
CA PHE A 31 -8.17 -0.54 10.75
C PHE A 31 -6.88 0.03 11.34
N ILE A 32 -5.99 0.56 10.49
CA ILE A 32 -4.71 1.12 10.95
C ILE A 32 -4.93 2.38 11.79
N LEU A 33 -5.86 3.25 11.38
CA LEU A 33 -6.14 4.48 12.10
C LEU A 33 -6.70 4.22 13.51
N GLU A 34 -7.49 3.17 13.68
CA GLU A 34 -7.97 2.74 15.00
C GLU A 34 -6.81 2.32 15.92
N HIS A 35 -5.86 1.55 15.38
CA HIS A 35 -4.65 1.15 16.11
C HIS A 35 -3.77 2.36 16.44
N GLU A 36 -3.52 3.25 15.49
CA GLU A 36 -2.72 4.46 15.74
C GLU A 36 -3.33 5.35 16.82
N ARG A 37 -4.64 5.55 16.81
CA ARG A 37 -5.33 6.33 17.85
C ARG A 37 -5.12 5.73 19.23
N SER A 38 -5.26 4.42 19.35
CA SER A 38 -5.03 3.72 20.63
C SER A 38 -3.59 3.89 21.11
N LEU A 39 -2.62 3.80 20.19
CA LEU A 39 -1.20 3.96 20.46
C LEU A 39 -0.85 5.39 20.88
N VAL A 40 -1.43 6.40 20.21
CA VAL A 40 -1.28 7.82 20.59
C VAL A 40 -1.76 8.08 22.01
N VAL A 41 -2.92 7.51 22.40
CA VAL A 41 -3.44 7.63 23.76
C VAL A 41 -2.49 7.00 24.78
N LEU A 42 -2.02 5.78 24.53
CA LEU A 42 -1.11 5.06 25.42
C LEU A 42 0.23 5.79 25.59
N LEU A 43 0.80 6.33 24.51
CA LEU A 43 2.06 7.07 24.57
C LEU A 43 1.90 8.39 25.32
N ARG A 44 0.79 9.11 25.12
CA ARG A 44 0.48 10.33 25.88
C ARG A 44 0.30 10.06 27.37
N GLN A 45 -0.35 8.96 27.74
CA GLN A 45 -0.46 8.54 29.15
C GLN A 45 0.92 8.26 29.78
N ARG A 46 1.90 7.84 28.98
CA ARG A 46 3.30 7.66 29.40
C ARG A 46 4.12 8.95 29.37
N GLY A 47 3.50 10.11 29.13
CA GLY A 47 4.17 11.41 29.10
C GLY A 47 4.89 11.72 27.78
N LEU A 48 4.76 10.89 26.74
CA LEU A 48 5.36 11.15 25.44
C LEU A 48 4.45 12.07 24.61
N MET A 49 5.03 13.18 24.13
CA MET A 49 4.34 14.09 23.21
C MET A 49 4.43 13.55 21.78
N VAL A 50 3.42 12.79 21.39
CA VAL A 50 3.27 12.29 20.01
C VAL A 50 2.27 13.12 19.20
N PRO A 51 2.53 13.30 17.89
CA PRO A 51 1.60 14.00 17.00
C PRO A 51 0.22 13.33 17.02
N ALA A 52 -0.80 14.12 16.68
CA ALA A 52 -2.14 13.57 16.53
C ALA A 52 -2.18 12.60 15.35
N ALA A 53 -2.97 11.53 15.49
CA ALA A 53 -3.25 10.63 14.38
C ALA A 53 -3.85 11.41 13.19
N PRO A 54 -3.55 11.02 11.94
CA PRO A 54 -4.06 11.69 10.76
C PRO A 54 -5.59 11.68 10.69
N THR A 55 -6.17 12.58 9.89
CA THR A 55 -7.61 12.55 9.65
C THR A 55 -8.00 11.30 8.86
N ARG A 56 -9.25 10.83 9.01
CA ARG A 56 -9.76 9.67 8.26
C ARG A 56 -9.62 9.85 6.74
N ASN A 57 -9.96 11.04 6.22
CA ASN A 57 -9.83 11.33 4.80
C ASN A 57 -8.36 11.32 4.35
N THR A 58 -7.45 11.86 5.16
CA THR A 58 -6.01 11.79 4.87
C THR A 58 -5.53 10.34 4.82
N ALA A 59 -5.90 9.52 5.80
CA ALA A 59 -5.54 8.10 5.82
C ALA A 59 -6.09 7.35 4.59
N HIS A 60 -7.37 7.54 4.25
CA HIS A 60 -7.99 6.93 3.07
C HIS A 60 -7.23 7.29 1.79
N ASN A 61 -6.94 8.58 1.60
CA ASN A 61 -6.21 9.05 0.42
C ASN A 61 -4.79 8.50 0.36
N MET A 62 -4.09 8.40 1.49
CA MET A 62 -2.75 7.82 1.55
C MET A 62 -2.77 6.35 1.12
N TYR A 63 -3.64 5.53 1.70
CA TYR A 63 -3.72 4.11 1.34
C TYR A 63 -4.17 3.88 -0.12
N PHE A 64 -5.09 4.72 -0.61
CA PHE A 64 -5.47 4.71 -2.03
C PHE A 64 -4.26 5.04 -2.92
N GLY A 65 -3.53 6.10 -2.60
CA GLY A 65 -2.34 6.52 -3.33
C GLY A 65 -1.23 5.46 -3.32
N ILE A 66 -1.01 4.79 -2.19
CA ILE A 66 -0.04 3.68 -2.08
C ILE A 66 -0.44 2.54 -3.02
N GLY A 67 -1.69 2.07 -2.97
CA GLY A 67 -2.16 0.99 -3.83
C GLY A 67 -2.06 1.34 -5.32
N MET A 68 -2.49 2.55 -5.70
CA MET A 68 -2.39 3.04 -7.06
C MET A 68 -0.93 3.20 -7.53
N GLY A 69 -0.04 3.67 -6.65
CA GLY A 69 1.38 3.80 -6.95
C GLY A 69 2.04 2.44 -7.23
N ILE A 70 1.74 1.44 -6.40
CA ILE A 70 2.20 0.05 -6.63
C ILE A 70 1.69 -0.45 -7.98
N ALA A 71 0.38 -0.33 -8.25
CA ALA A 71 -0.19 -0.79 -9.51
C ALA A 71 0.44 -0.11 -10.73
N ALA A 72 0.69 1.20 -10.67
CA ALA A 72 1.34 1.94 -11.75
C ALA A 72 2.79 1.47 -12.00
N ILE A 73 3.58 1.25 -10.94
CA ILE A 73 4.96 0.76 -11.05
C ILE A 73 4.99 -0.63 -11.68
N GLU A 74 4.12 -1.54 -11.24
CA GLU A 74 4.08 -2.91 -11.76
C GLU A 74 3.60 -2.94 -13.23
N LEU A 75 2.66 -2.08 -13.63
CA LEU A 75 2.30 -1.91 -15.04
C LEU A 75 3.49 -1.48 -15.90
N ILE A 76 4.30 -0.53 -15.41
CA ILE A 76 5.52 -0.10 -16.09
C ILE A 76 6.51 -1.25 -16.20
N ARG A 77 6.73 -2.03 -15.13
CA ARG A 77 7.64 -3.18 -15.14
C ARG A 77 7.18 -4.27 -16.11
N ILE A 78 5.89 -4.60 -16.13
CA ILE A 78 5.30 -5.55 -17.08
C ILE A 78 5.51 -5.05 -18.52
N TYR A 79 5.28 -3.76 -18.77
CA TYR A 79 5.51 -3.15 -20.08
C TYR A 79 6.98 -3.24 -20.51
N MET A 80 7.91 -2.93 -19.60
CA MET A 80 9.36 -3.00 -19.88
C MET A 80 9.83 -4.44 -20.14
N LEU A 81 9.36 -5.41 -19.35
CA LEU A 81 9.63 -6.84 -19.57
C LEU A 81 9.09 -7.31 -20.92
N HIS A 82 7.88 -6.89 -21.29
CA HIS A 82 7.30 -7.21 -22.59
C HIS A 82 8.11 -6.64 -23.75
N ARG A 83 8.73 -5.47 -23.57
CA ARG A 83 9.62 -4.83 -24.56
C ARG A 83 11.07 -5.35 -24.53
N GLY A 84 11.42 -6.25 -23.62
CA GLY A 84 12.79 -6.76 -23.46
C GLY A 84 13.78 -5.71 -22.91
N LEU A 85 13.29 -4.71 -22.18
CA LEU A 85 14.10 -3.65 -21.56
C LEU A 85 14.57 -4.01 -20.14
N LEU A 86 14.13 -5.16 -19.62
CA LEU A 86 14.42 -5.74 -18.30
C LEU A 86 14.74 -7.23 -18.43
#